data_AF-A0A7W8UVR5-F1
#
_entry.id   AF-A0A7W8UVR5-F1
#
_cell.length_a   1.000
_cell.length_b   1.000
_cell.length_c   1.000
_cell.angle_alpha   90.00
_cell.angle_beta   90.00
_cell.angle_gamma   90.00
#
_symmetry.space_group_name_H-M   'P 1'
#
loop_
_entity.id
_entity.type
_entity.pdbx_description
1 polymer ?
#
loop_
_entity_poly.entity_id
_entity_poly.type
_entity_poly.pdbx_seq_one_letter_code
_entity_poly.pdbx_strand_id
1 'polypeptide(L)' 'MLSPHEVATLLLLKDAPERIDSDRAELGALRELQLIANEPTGPGFRLPRVTPRGDAVLRAFARVR' A
#
# COMPACT_ATOMS: atom_id res chain seq x y z
N MET A 1 12.15 7.48 -5.41
CA MET A 1 12.37 6.01 -5.26
C MET A 1 11.73 5.59 -3.96
N LEU A 2 11.14 4.39 -3.87
CA LEU A 2 10.57 3.91 -2.60
C LEU A 2 11.68 3.55 -1.62
N SER A 3 11.54 4.00 -0.38
CA SER A 3 12.34 3.57 0.76
C SER A 3 11.99 2.12 1.15
N PRO A 4 12.90 1.41 1.86
CA PRO A 4 12.60 0.07 2.37
C PRO A 4 11.33 0.01 3.23
N HIS A 5 11.04 1.07 4.00
CA HIS A 5 9.85 1.16 4.85
C HIS A 5 8.56 1.27 4.01
N GLU A 6 8.57 2.05 2.93
CA GLU A 6 7.44 2.15 2.02
C GLU A 6 7.19 0.83 1.28
N VAL A 7 8.24 0.14 0.85
CA VAL A 7 8.11 -1.20 0.24
C VAL A 7 7.53 -2.21 1.23
N ALA A 8 8.01 -2.22 2.48
CA ALA A 8 7.47 -3.09 3.52
C ALA A 8 5.99 -2.77 3.84
N THR A 9 5.63 -1.49 3.88
CA THR A 9 4.23 -1.05 4.06
C THR A 9 3.35 -1.54 2.92
N LEU A 10 3.82 -1.42 1.68
CA LEU A 10 3.06 -1.84 0.50
C LEU A 10 2.86 -3.37 0.46
N LEU A 11 3.87 -4.15 0.88
CA LEU A 11 3.76 -5.60 1.06
C LEU A 11 2.74 -5.98 2.15
N LEU A 12 2.84 -5.36 3.32
CA LEU A 12 1.90 -5.59 4.42
C LEU A 12 0.46 -5.23 4.02
N LEU A 13 0.26 -4.13 3.30
CA LEU A 13 -1.06 -3.74 2.83
C LEU A 13 -1.64 -4.72 1.81
N LYS A 14 -0.80 -5.38 1.02
CA LYS A 14 -1.24 -6.42 0.08
C LYS A 14 -1.71 -7.68 0.80
N ASP A 15 -0.98 -8.10 1.83
CA ASP A 15 -1.17 -9.41 2.44
C ASP A 15 -2.05 -9.38 3.72
N ALA A 16 -2.10 -8.25 4.43
CA ALA A 16 -2.87 -8.07 5.67
C ALA A 16 -3.26 -6.60 5.91
N PRO A 17 -4.13 -6.00 5.06
CA PRO A 17 -4.46 -4.58 5.12
C PRO A 17 -5.16 -4.15 6.42
N GLU A 18 -5.84 -5.06 7.12
CA GLU A 18 -6.47 -4.83 8.42
C GLU A 18 -5.46 -4.61 9.56
N ARG A 19 -4.19 -4.98 9.35
CA ARG A 19 -3.11 -4.77 10.33
C ARG A 19 -2.39 -3.45 10.16
N ILE A 20 -2.74 -2.67 9.13
CA ILE A 20 -2.14 -1.37 8.88
C ILE A 20 -2.94 -0.30 9.63
N ASP A 21 -2.24 0.45 10.48
CA ASP A 21 -2.76 1.67 11.06
C ASP A 21 -3.09 2.68 9.94
N SER A 22 -4.30 3.23 9.96
CA SER A 22 -4.75 4.21 8.97
C SER A 22 -3.97 5.53 9.04
N ASP A 23 -3.34 5.84 10.17
CA ASP A 23 -2.54 7.06 10.38
C ASP A 23 -1.05 6.86 10.10
N ARG A 24 -0.68 5.69 9.57
CA ARG A 24 0.70 5.38 9.24
C ARG A 24 1.27 6.35 8.20
N ALA A 25 2.39 6.99 8.52
CA ALA A 25 2.98 8.10 7.75
C ALA A 25 3.27 7.74 6.28
N GLU A 26 3.70 6.50 6.01
CA GLU A 26 4.04 6.03 4.66
C GLU A 26 2.81 5.96 3.73
N LEU A 27 1.58 5.92 4.27
CA LEU A 27 0.36 5.85 3.46
C LEU A 27 0.15 7.11 2.62
N GLY A 28 0.60 8.27 3.09
CA GLY A 28 0.56 9.52 2.33
C GLY A 28 1.40 9.43 1.06
N ALA A 29 2.68 9.06 1.20
CA ALA A 29 3.60 8.92 0.08
C ALA A 29 3.15 7.83 -0.91
N LEU A 30 2.68 6.68 -0.40
CA LEU A 30 2.15 5.60 -1.25
C LEU A 30 0.90 6.02 -2.04
N ARG A 31 0.08 6.91 -1.47
CA ARG A 31 -1.10 7.49 -2.14
C ARG A 31 -0.70 8.48 -3.23
N GLU A 32 0.26 9.37 -2.94
CA GLU A 32 0.79 10.34 -3.90
C GLU A 32 1.37 9.64 -5.14
N LEU A 33 2.00 8.49 -4.94
CA LEU A 33 2.52 7.63 -6.00
C LEU A 33 1.47 6.72 -6.66
N GLN A 34 0.20 6.81 -6.22
CA GLN A 34 -0.93 6.01 -6.70
C GLN A 34 -0.72 4.50 -6.57
N LEU A 35 0.06 4.07 -5.57
CA LEU A 35 0.32 2.66 -5.29
C LEU A 35 -0.77 2.07 -4.40
N ILE A 36 -1.50 2.92 -3.68
CA ILE A 36 -2.64 2.55 -2.83
C ILE A 36 -3.83 3.48 -3.07
N ALA A 37 -5.04 2.97 -2.86
CA ALA A 37 -6.29 3.72 -2.89
C ALA A 37 -7.12 3.43 -1.63
N ASN A 38 -8.01 4.35 -1.25
CA ASN A 38 -9.01 4.09 -0.22
C ASN A 38 -10.22 3.46 -0.91
N GLU A 39 -10.53 2.21 -0.59
CA GLU A 39 -11.75 1.58 -1.09
C GLU A 39 -12.88 1.78 -0.06
N PRO A 40 -14.09 2.19 -0.47
CA PRO A 40 -15.21 2.31 0.46
C PRO A 40 -15.55 0.93 1.02
N THR A 41 -15.17 0.69 2.28
CA THR A 41 -15.44 -0.55 3.00
C THR A 41 -16.68 -0.31 3.87
N GLY A 42 -17.85 -0.18 3.24
CA GLY A 42 -19.11 0.10 3.93
C GLY A 42 -19.19 1.49 4.58
N PRO A 43 -20.29 1.80 5.29
CA PRO A 43 -20.49 3.10 5.90
C PRO A 43 -19.52 3.29 7.07
N GLY A 44 -18.46 4.08 6.84
CA GLY A 44 -17.56 4.60 7.86
C GLY A 44 -16.12 4.12 7.78
N PHE A 45 -15.82 3.00 7.11
CA PHE A 45 -14.46 2.48 6.99
C PHE A 45 -13.92 2.64 5.56
N ARG A 46 -12.74 3.24 5.44
CA ARG A 46 -11.97 3.29 4.19
C ARG A 46 -10.63 2.64 4.45
N LEU A 47 -10.54 1.34 4.20
CA LEU A 47 -9.26 0.66 4.32
C LEU A 47 -8.42 0.94 3.07
N PRO A 48 -7.13 1.28 3.23
CA PRO A 48 -6.22 1.35 2.10
C PRO A 48 -6.10 -0.02 1.43
N ARG A 49 -6.01 -0.01 0.09
CA ARG A 49 -5.85 -1.19 -0.76
C ARG A 49 -4.79 -0.91 -1.81
N VAL A 50 -4.01 -1.93 -2.14
CA VAL A 50 -2.99 -1.84 -3.20
C VAL A 50 -3.68 -1.69 -4.56
N THR A 51 -3.24 -0.73 -5.37
CA THR A 51 -3.73 -0.55 -6.74
C THR A 51 -3.03 -1.53 -7.70
N PRO A 52 -3.54 -1.73 -8.93
CA PRO A 52 -2.82 -2.49 -9.95
C PRO A 52 -1.40 -1.98 -10.21
N ARG A 53 -1.18 -0.66 -10.07
CA ARG A 53 0.14 -0.04 -10.17
C ARG A 53 1.04 -0.43 -9.00
N GLY A 54 0.53 -0.37 -7.76
CA GLY A 54 1.25 -0.83 -6.57
C GLY A 54 1.67 -2.30 -6.67
N ASP A 55 0.76 -3.14 -7.14
CA ASP A 55 1.02 -4.57 -7.34
C ASP A 55 2.08 -4.83 -8.43
N ALA A 56 2.09 -4.04 -9.50
CA ALA A 56 3.16 -4.09 -10.51
C ALA A 56 4.53 -3.71 -9.92
N VAL A 57 4.59 -2.70 -9.05
CA VAL A 57 5.82 -2.31 -8.33
C VAL A 57 6.31 -3.45 -7.44
N LEU A 58 5.42 -4.06 -6.65
CA LEU A 58 5.78 -5.21 -5.80
C LEU A 58 6.33 -6.38 -6.61
N ARG A 59 5.72 -6.69 -7.77
CA ARG A 59 6.25 -7.71 -8.69
C ARG A 59 7.63 -7.36 -9.23
N ALA A 60 7.92 -6.08 -9.49
CA ALA A 60 9.24 -5.66 -9.94
C ALA A 60 10.29 -5.88 -8.84
N PHE A 61 10.00 -5.51 -7.59
CA PHE A 61 10.90 -5.78 -6.45
C PHE A 61 11.15 -7.27 -6.21
N ALA A 62 10.12 -8.11 -6.38
CA ALA A 62 10.26 -9.57 -6.22
C ALA A 62 11.19 -10.22 -7.26
N ARG A 63 11.42 -9.56 -8.41
CA ARG A 63 12.29 -10.05 -9.50
C ARG A 63 13.76 -9.67 -9.33
N VAL A 64 14.08 -8.69 -8.48
CA VAL A 64 15.46 -8.20 -8.25
C VAL A 64 16.09 -8.94 -7.06
N ARG A 65 15.72 -10.20 -6.85
CA ARG A 65 16.12 -10.98 -5.67
C ARG A 65 17.22 -11.98 -6.00
#